data_AF-A0A1C4U4R2-F1
#
_entry.id   AF-A0A1C4U4R2-F1
#
_cell.length_a   1.000
_cell.length_b   1.000
_cell.length_c   1.000
_cell.angle_alpha   90.00
_cell.angle_beta   90.00
_cell.angle_gamma   90.00
#
_symmetry.space_group_name_H-M   'P 1'
#
loop_
_entity.id
_entity.type
_entity.pdbx_description
1 polymer ?
#
loop_
_entity_poly.entity_id
_entity_poly.type
_entity_poly.pdbx_seq_one_letter_code
_entity_poly.pdbx_strand_id
1 'polypeptide(L)'
;MAGTPRLDFALDTYECIVLYPGPAGRVLPKETVQRLQAEHTAHMRALQRRGLVLVAGSIDGPAREPAPPIGIGLARTGSVDGVRSVMEADPAVQAGLYMVDVLSFLCPAGSLEFPLVKTDS
;
A
#
# COMPACT_ATOMS: atom_id res chain seq x y z
N MET A 1 -17.73 -9.11 17.83
CA MET A 1 -17.59 -8.98 16.37
C MET A 1 -18.85 -8.31 15.87
N ALA A 2 -18.75 -7.13 15.26
CA ALA A 2 -19.91 -6.51 14.61
C ALA A 2 -20.34 -7.45 13.46
N GLY A 3 -21.61 -7.85 13.42
CA GLY A 3 -22.11 -8.76 12.39
C GLY A 3 -21.93 -8.13 11.01
N THR A 4 -21.33 -8.87 10.08
CA THR A 4 -21.16 -8.42 8.70
C THR A 4 -22.52 -7.98 8.14
N PRO A 5 -22.68 -6.74 7.68
CA PRO A 5 -23.95 -6.30 7.10
C PRO A 5 -24.33 -7.21 5.93
N ARG A 6 -25.59 -7.67 5.90
CA ARG A 6 -26.13 -8.38 4.74
C ARG A 6 -26.39 -7.36 3.64
N LEU A 7 -25.61 -7.44 2.56
CA LEU A 7 -25.77 -6.61 1.37
C LEU A 7 -26.54 -7.40 0.31
N ASP A 8 -27.32 -6.70 -0.50
CA ASP A 8 -28.11 -7.23 -1.61
C ASP A 8 -27.34 -7.25 -2.94
N PHE A 9 -26.07 -6.83 -2.92
CA PHE A 9 -25.15 -6.87 -4.06
C PHE A 9 -23.85 -7.61 -3.72
N ALA A 10 -23.17 -8.11 -4.75
CA ALA A 10 -21.87 -8.77 -4.61
C ALA A 10 -20.75 -7.79 -4.25
N LEU A 11 -19.75 -8.25 -3.48
CA LEU A 11 -18.58 -7.47 -3.10
C LEU A 11 -17.31 -8.01 -3.76
N ASP A 12 -16.46 -7.09 -4.19
CA ASP A 12 -15.05 -7.34 -4.45
C ASP A 12 -14.24 -7.04 -3.19
N THR A 13 -13.23 -7.87 -2.92
CA THR A 13 -12.26 -7.65 -1.83
C THR A 13 -10.87 -7.38 -2.40
N TYR A 14 -10.19 -6.41 -1.81
CA TYR A 14 -8.81 -6.04 -2.08
C TYR A 14 -8.02 -5.96 -0.78
N GLU A 15 -6.71 -6.16 -0.85
CA GLU A 15 -5.82 -5.77 0.24
C GLU A 15 -5.40 -4.30 0.03
N CYS A 16 -5.85 -3.43 0.93
CA CYS A 16 -5.51 -2.01 0.95
C CYS A 16 -4.24 -1.78 1.76
N ILE A 17 -3.21 -1.30 1.08
CA ILE A 17 -1.92 -0.94 1.65
C ILE A 17 -1.97 0.54 2.00
N VAL A 18 -1.68 0.89 3.25
CA VAL A 18 -1.61 2.27 3.72
C VAL A 18 -0.21 2.53 4.25
N LEU A 19 0.48 3.50 3.66
CA LEU A 19 1.84 3.88 4.03
C LEU A 19 1.83 5.13 4.88
N TYR A 20 2.54 5.10 6.00
CA TYR A 20 2.71 6.21 6.94
C TYR A 20 4.18 6.60 7.05
N PRO A 21 4.50 7.87 7.37
CA PRO A 21 5.85 8.22 7.76
C PRO A 21 6.23 7.50 9.06
N GLY A 22 7.41 6.91 9.08
CA GLY A 22 7.95 6.22 10.25
C GLY A 22 8.79 7.15 11.14
N PRO A 23 9.05 6.73 12.39
CA PRO A 23 9.75 7.56 13.38
C PRO A 23 11.20 7.87 12.98
N ALA A 24 11.85 7.04 12.17
CA ALA A 24 13.24 7.24 11.77
C ALA A 24 13.41 8.42 10.79
N GLY A 25 12.36 8.82 10.08
CA GLY A 25 12.43 9.88 9.08
C GLY A 25 12.91 11.24 9.63
N ARG A 26 12.74 11.49 10.93
CA ARG A 26 13.18 12.74 11.58
C ARG A 26 14.67 12.76 11.94
N VAL A 27 15.30 11.60 12.02
CA VAL A 27 16.69 11.46 12.52
C VAL A 27 17.67 10.97 11.44
N LEU A 28 17.17 10.35 10.38
CA LEU A 28 18.00 9.86 9.29
C LEU A 28 18.63 11.03 8.49
N PRO A 29 19.90 10.92 8.05
CA PRO A 29 20.50 11.89 7.15
C PRO A 29 19.70 12.01 5.84
N LYS A 30 19.64 13.23 5.28
CA LYS A 30 18.89 13.50 4.03
C LYS A 30 19.27 12.55 2.89
N GLU A 31 20.56 12.28 2.71
CA GLU A 31 21.06 11.36 1.68
C GLU A 31 20.55 9.93 1.89
N THR A 32 20.45 9.49 3.14
CA THR A 32 19.89 8.18 3.49
C THR A 32 18.39 8.12 3.20
N VAL A 33 17.65 9.18 3.55
CA VAL A 33 16.22 9.29 3.22
C VAL A 33 15.99 9.23 1.72
N GLN A 34 16.77 9.98 0.93
CA GLN A 34 16.66 9.99 -0.54
C GLN A 34 16.94 8.61 -1.15
N ARG A 35 17.99 7.92 -0.68
CA ARG A 35 18.29 6.56 -1.13
C ARG A 35 17.15 5.58 -0.81
N LEU A 36 16.64 5.60 0.42
CA LEU A 36 15.54 4.73 0.85
C LEU A 36 14.25 5.02 0.07
N GLN A 37 13.95 6.28 -0.26
CA GLN A 37 12.83 6.65 -1.12
C GLN A 37 12.94 6.08 -2.54
N ALA A 38 14.16 6.07 -3.10
CA ALA A 38 14.42 5.46 -4.41
C ALA A 38 14.25 3.93 -4.35
N GLU A 39 14.77 3.30 -3.30
CA GLU A 39 14.63 1.86 -3.06
C GLU A 39 13.15 1.45 -2.88
N HIS A 40 12.38 2.20 -2.09
CA HIS A 40 10.93 2.03 -1.95
C HIS A 40 10.22 2.10 -3.31
N THR A 41 10.53 3.13 -4.10
CA THR A 41 9.93 3.29 -5.43
C THR A 41 10.25 2.10 -6.34
N ALA A 42 11.50 1.62 -6.32
CA ALA A 42 11.93 0.45 -7.09
C ALA A 42 11.21 -0.84 -6.62
N HIS A 43 11.06 -1.03 -5.31
CA HIS A 43 10.33 -2.14 -4.70
C HIS A 43 8.87 -2.15 -5.16
N MET A 44 8.15 -1.04 -5.00
CA MET A 44 6.75 -0.93 -5.42
C MET A 44 6.57 -1.20 -6.92
N ARG A 45 7.46 -0.68 -7.76
CA ARG A 45 7.44 -0.96 -9.20
C ARG A 45 7.66 -2.43 -9.52
N ALA A 46 8.52 -3.12 -8.77
CA ALA A 46 8.70 -4.56 -8.92
C ALA A 46 7.44 -5.35 -8.53
N LEU A 47 6.73 -4.93 -7.46
CA LEU A 47 5.47 -5.55 -7.06
C LEU A 47 4.35 -5.35 -8.10
N GLN A 48 4.28 -4.16 -8.71
CA GLN A 48 3.35 -3.88 -9.81
C GLN A 48 3.64 -4.74 -11.05
N ARG A 49 4.92 -4.85 -11.46
CA ARG A 49 5.31 -5.71 -12.59
C ARG A 49 5.00 -7.19 -12.38
N ARG A 50 5.01 -7.65 -11.13
CA ARG A 50 4.64 -9.02 -10.75
C ARG A 50 3.13 -9.23 -10.63
N GLY A 51 2.32 -8.19 -10.82
CA GLY A 51 0.86 -8.24 -10.66
C GLY A 51 0.38 -8.37 -9.21
N LEU A 52 1.29 -8.27 -8.22
CA LEU A 52 0.91 -8.36 -6.80
C LEU A 52 0.18 -7.10 -6.34
N VAL A 53 0.69 -5.93 -6.73
CA VAL A 53 0.09 -4.62 -6.46
C VAL A 53 -0.56 -4.11 -7.75
N LEU A 54 -1.86 -3.86 -7.70
CA LEU A 54 -2.65 -3.40 -8.84
C LEU A 54 -2.45 -1.90 -9.11
N VAL A 55 -2.38 -1.12 -8.03
CA VAL A 55 -2.13 0.32 -8.07
C VAL A 55 -1.45 0.75 -6.78
N ALA A 56 -0.57 1.73 -6.86
CA ALA A 56 -0.01 2.42 -5.72
C ALA A 56 0.23 3.89 -6.10
N GLY A 57 -0.01 4.79 -5.16
CA GLY A 57 0.15 6.23 -5.36
C GLY A 57 0.44 6.96 -4.07
N SER A 58 1.06 8.13 -4.19
CA SER A 58 1.29 9.04 -3.08
C SER A 58 0.00 9.76 -2.69
N ILE A 59 -0.16 10.04 -1.40
CA ILE A 59 -1.20 10.92 -0.89
C ILE A 59 -0.54 12.28 -0.66
N ASP A 60 -1.05 13.30 -1.34
CA ASP A 60 -0.70 14.69 -1.05
C ASP A 60 -1.75 15.31 -0.12
N GLY A 61 -1.29 16.04 0.89
CA GLY A 61 -2.16 16.61 1.91
C GLY A 61 -1.41 17.35 3.01
N PRO A 62 -2.12 18.16 3.81
CA PRO A 62 -1.50 18.94 4.86
C PRO A 62 -0.92 18.06 5.97
N ALA A 63 0.27 18.40 6.43
CA ALA A 63 0.87 17.79 7.62
C ALA A 63 0.02 18.09 8.86
N ARG A 64 -0.20 17.06 9.70
CA ARG A 64 -0.92 17.14 10.98
C ARG A 64 -0.40 16.07 11.95
N GLU A 65 -0.84 16.12 13.20
CA GLU A 65 -0.52 15.12 14.23
C GLU A 65 -1.81 14.39 14.66
N PRO A 66 -1.86 13.04 14.62
CA PRO A 66 -0.83 12.15 14.10
C PRO A 66 -0.59 12.31 12.61
N ALA A 67 0.64 12.02 12.17
CA ALA A 67 1.04 12.14 10.78
C ALA A 67 0.09 11.35 9.86
N PRO A 68 -0.46 11.98 8.81
CA PRO A 68 -1.40 11.29 7.93
C PRO A 68 -0.69 10.23 7.06
N PRO A 69 -1.46 9.32 6.44
CA PRO A 69 -0.94 8.48 5.37
C PRO A 69 -0.29 9.32 4.27
N ILE A 70 0.80 8.81 3.72
CA ILE A 70 1.59 9.41 2.63
C ILE A 70 1.50 8.58 1.33
N GLY A 71 0.86 7.43 1.38
CA GLY A 71 0.63 6.60 0.21
C GLY A 71 -0.47 5.57 0.44
N ILE A 72 -1.10 5.16 -0.65
CA ILE A 72 -2.11 4.10 -0.68
C ILE A 72 -1.88 3.19 -1.88
N GLY A 73 -2.18 1.92 -1.71
CA GLY A 73 -2.19 0.96 -2.81
C GLY A 73 -3.25 -0.11 -2.62
N LEU A 74 -3.57 -0.80 -3.72
CA LEU A 74 -4.47 -1.95 -3.70
C LEU A 74 -3.75 -3.15 -4.30
N ALA A 75 -3.88 -4.29 -3.64
CA ALA A 75 -3.45 -5.59 -4.08
C ALA A 75 -4.66 -6.54 -4.15
N ARG A 76 -4.49 -7.65 -4.87
CA ARG A 76 -5.51 -8.72 -4.98
C ARG A 76 -4.83 -10.08 -5.00
N THR A 77 -4.29 -10.44 -3.85
CA THR A 77 -3.61 -11.71 -3.59
C THR A 77 -4.49 -12.69 -2.81
N GLY A 78 -5.54 -12.20 -2.15
CA GLY A 78 -6.37 -12.99 -1.24
C GLY A 78 -5.75 -13.20 0.15
N SER A 79 -4.66 -12.50 0.47
CA SER A 79 -3.95 -12.63 1.75
C SER A 79 -3.41 -11.29 2.25
N VAL A 80 -4.05 -10.72 3.27
CA VAL A 80 -3.56 -9.53 3.99
C VAL A 80 -2.15 -9.78 4.53
N ASP A 81 -1.90 -10.94 5.15
CA ASP A 81 -0.58 -11.26 5.72
C ASP A 81 0.49 -11.46 4.65
N GLY A 82 0.13 -12.04 3.51
CA GLY A 82 1.03 -12.18 2.36
C GLY A 82 1.47 -10.82 1.81
N VAL A 83 0.52 -9.90 1.63
CA VAL A 83 0.82 -8.53 1.18
C VAL A 83 1.63 -7.79 2.25
N ARG A 84 1.26 -7.91 3.52
CA ARG A 84 1.99 -7.31 4.65
C ARG A 84 3.45 -7.76 4.66
N SER A 85 3.72 -9.06 4.57
CA SER A 85 5.09 -9.60 4.56
C SER A 85 5.94 -9.02 3.42
N VAL A 86 5.35 -8.88 2.23
CA VAL A 86 6.04 -8.31 1.07
C VAL A 86 6.28 -6.80 1.23
N MET A 87 5.35 -6.08 1.85
CA MET A 87 5.51 -4.65 2.15
C MET A 87 6.53 -4.42 3.28
N GLU A 88 6.56 -5.28 4.29
CA GLU A 88 7.55 -5.23 5.36
C GLU A 88 8.96 -5.53 4.86
N ALA A 89 9.12 -6.28 3.76
CA ALA A 89 10.41 -6.50 3.11
C ALA A 89 10.98 -5.27 2.38
N ASP A 90 10.23 -4.17 2.30
CA ASP A 90 10.69 -2.90 1.74
C ASP A 90 11.84 -2.31 2.57
N PRO A 91 12.99 -1.94 1.95
CA PRO A 91 14.11 -1.34 2.67
C PRO A 91 13.75 -0.09 3.48
N ALA A 92 12.83 0.74 3.00
CA ALA A 92 12.39 1.94 3.72
C ALA A 92 11.51 1.60 4.94
N VAL A 93 10.77 0.50 4.89
CA VAL A 93 9.99 0.02 6.04
C VAL A 93 10.93 -0.62 7.07
N GLN A 94 11.86 -1.48 6.64
CA GLN A 94 12.89 -2.07 7.52
C GLN A 94 13.76 -1.01 8.22
N ALA A 95 14.09 0.08 7.52
CA ALA A 95 14.83 1.19 8.08
C ALA A 95 14.00 2.10 9.02
N GLY A 96 12.69 1.84 9.16
CA GLY A 96 11.77 2.66 9.95
C GLY A 96 11.49 4.04 9.36
N LEU A 97 11.87 4.28 8.09
CA LEU A 97 11.51 5.49 7.35
C LEU A 97 10.01 5.53 7.08
N TYR A 98 9.41 4.37 6.82
CA TYR A 98 7.97 4.19 6.66
C TYR A 98 7.42 3.15 7.61
N MET A 99 6.14 3.27 7.92
CA MET A 99 5.33 2.21 8.51
C MET A 99 4.24 1.83 7.52
N VAL A 100 3.79 0.58 7.56
CA VAL A 100 2.77 0.09 6.66
C VAL A 100 1.68 -0.63 7.43
N ASP A 101 0.43 -0.38 7.05
CA ASP A 101 -0.72 -1.19 7.41
C ASP A 101 -1.30 -1.83 6.15
N VAL A 102 -1.84 -3.04 6.32
CA VAL A 102 -2.58 -3.74 5.27
C VAL A 102 -3.93 -4.17 5.82
N LEU A 103 -5.00 -3.77 5.14
CA LEU A 103 -6.38 -3.91 5.56
C LEU A 103 -7.21 -4.56 4.44
N SER A 104 -8.31 -5.23 4.77
CA SER A 104 -9.28 -5.64 3.76
C SER A 104 -10.14 -4.44 3.34
N PHE A 105 -10.14 -4.12 2.05
CA PHE A 105 -11.05 -3.16 1.45
C PHE A 105 -12.13 -3.89 0.67
N LEU A 106 -13.39 -3.67 1.05
CA LEU A 106 -14.55 -4.27 0.38
C LEU A 106 -15.32 -3.17 -0.35
N CYS A 107 -15.66 -3.41 -1.61
CA CYS A 107 -16.47 -2.49 -2.41
C CYS A 107 -17.47 -3.29 -3.26
N PRO A 108 -18.54 -2.65 -3.80
CA PRO A 108 -19.42 -3.33 -4.74
C PRO A 108 -18.64 -3.93 -5.90
N ALA A 109 -18.99 -5.15 -6.30
CA ALA A 109 -18.29 -5.87 -7.36
C ALA A 109 -18.29 -5.05 -8.66
N GLY A 110 -17.12 -5.00 -9.33
CA GLY A 110 -16.94 -4.25 -10.58
C GLY A 110 -16.78 -2.74 -10.41
N SER A 111 -16.67 -2.22 -9.18
CA SER A 111 -16.50 -0.76 -8.94
C SER A 111 -15.12 -0.22 -9.32
N LEU A 112 -14.11 -1.09 -9.43
CA LEU A 112 -12.73 -0.70 -9.69
C LEU A 112 -12.19 -1.41 -10.92
N GLU A 113 -11.53 -0.66 -11.80
CA GLU A 113 -10.76 -1.16 -12.93
C GLU A 113 -9.31 -0.68 -12.87
N PHE A 114 -8.37 -1.56 -13.24
CA PHE A 114 -6.93 -1.29 -13.18
C PHE A 114 -6.33 -1.38 -14.59
N PRO A 115 -6.40 -0.32 -15.41
CA PRO A 115 -6.02 -0.37 -16.82
C PRO A 115 -4.53 -0.68 -17.02
N LEU A 116 -3.69 -0.34 -16.05
CA LEU A 116 -2.23 -0.55 -16.08
C LEU A 116 -1.80 -2.01 -15.86
N VAL A 117 -2.73 -2.89 -15.46
CA VAL A 117 -2.47 -4.33 -15.23
C VAL A 117 -2.88 -5.18 -16.43
N LYS A 118 -3.49 -4.59 -17.47
CA LYS A 118 -3.72 -5.29 -18.74
C LYS A 118 -2.37 -5.61 -19.36
N THR A 119 -1.95 -6.86 -19.22
CA THR A 119 -0.97 -7.46 -20.12
C THR A 119 -1.77 -7.82 -21.37
N ASP A 120 -1.37 -7.27 -22.52
CA ASP A 120 -1.94 -7.66 -23.81
C ASP A 120 -2.00 -9.19 -23.89
N SER A 121 -3.19 -9.70 -24.22
CA SER A 121 -3.42 -11.13 -24.53
C SER A 121 -2.81 -11.48 -25.88
#